data_AF-A0A919M3Q7-F1
#
_entry.id   AF-A0A919M3Q7-F1
#
_cell.length_a   1.000
_cell.length_b   1.000
_cell.length_c   1.000
_cell.angle_alpha   90.00
_cell.angle_beta   90.00
_cell.angle_gamma   90.00
#
_symmetry.space_group_name_H-M   'P 1'
#
loop_
_entity.id
_entity.type
_entity.pdbx_description
1 polymer ?
#
loop_
_entity_poly.entity_id
_entity_poly.type
_entity_poly.pdbx_seq_one_letter_code
_entity_poly.pdbx_strand_id
1 'polypeptide(L)'
;MRSLDINPFSPIGVDAQQVRFLDLFMVWCALADAPEMSSDELLCTRTNWNRVILEGRKPGLTLGIGCESAQFPLAQVGKDLFRDLRRVAQTLDSIHGGQAYQQVCDELLACFDDPELTFSARILRSMIEEGIGGTGRALADRYRTQLREEPLEILSEDDFIAERDASVARQKKVEAEDSEPFEALLARHA
;
A
#
# COMPACT_ATOMS: atom_id res chain seq x y z
N MET A 1 1.71 2.19 7.97
CA MET A 1 2.24 1.97 6.61
C MET A 1 1.92 3.18 5.73
N ARG A 2 2.90 3.73 5.00
CA ARG A 2 2.72 4.89 4.09
C ARG A 2 3.39 4.68 2.72
N SER A 3 3.81 3.45 2.42
CA SER A 3 4.63 3.09 1.27
C SER A 3 3.83 2.44 0.13
N LEU A 4 2.49 2.47 0.20
CA LEU A 4 1.65 1.98 -0.89
C LEU A 4 1.43 3.09 -1.91
N ASP A 5 1.79 2.79 -3.16
CA ASP A 5 1.36 3.58 -4.30
C ASP A 5 -0.14 3.36 -4.56
N ILE A 6 -0.76 4.30 -5.27
CA ILE A 6 -2.14 4.15 -5.75
C ILE A 6 -2.22 2.94 -6.68
N ASN A 7 -3.11 2.01 -6.39
CA ASN A 7 -3.39 0.87 -7.26
C ASN A 7 -4.17 1.33 -8.50
N PRO A 8 -3.56 1.34 -9.70
CA PRO A 8 -4.23 1.81 -10.91
C PRO A 8 -5.31 0.84 -11.41
N PHE A 9 -5.38 -0.38 -10.86
CA PHE A 9 -6.33 -1.43 -11.23
C PHE A 9 -7.57 -1.49 -10.33
N SER A 10 -7.72 -0.52 -9.41
CA SER A 10 -8.88 -0.36 -8.55
C SER A 10 -9.48 1.05 -8.71
N PRO A 11 -10.81 1.20 -8.79
CA PRO A 11 -11.46 2.52 -8.88
C PRO A 11 -11.24 3.39 -7.64
N ILE A 12 -10.98 2.79 -6.48
CA ILE A 12 -10.74 3.48 -5.21
C ILE A 12 -9.25 3.56 -4.85
N GLY A 13 -8.35 3.16 -5.76
CA GLY A 13 -6.90 3.25 -5.57
C GLY A 13 -6.29 2.24 -4.59
N VAL A 14 -7.09 1.31 -4.07
CA VAL A 14 -6.68 0.19 -3.21
C VAL A 14 -7.67 -0.98 -3.38
N ASP A 15 -7.25 -2.22 -3.15
CA ASP A 15 -8.15 -3.36 -3.15
C ASP A 15 -8.00 -4.26 -1.91
N ALA A 16 -8.91 -5.23 -1.77
CA ALA A 16 -8.91 -6.15 -0.64
C ALA A 16 -7.68 -7.07 -0.61
N GLN A 17 -7.06 -7.38 -1.76
CA GLN A 17 -5.84 -8.20 -1.81
C GLN A 17 -4.70 -7.45 -1.11
N GLN A 18 -4.50 -6.17 -1.41
CA GLN A 18 -3.48 -5.34 -0.78
C GLN A 18 -3.69 -5.20 0.74
N VAL A 19 -4.93 -4.99 1.19
CA VAL A 19 -5.25 -4.88 2.62
C VAL A 19 -4.96 -6.19 3.34
N ARG A 20 -5.43 -7.33 2.80
CA ARG A 20 -5.20 -8.64 3.42
C ARG A 20 -3.71 -9.00 3.47
N PHE A 21 -2.95 -8.67 2.43
CA PHE A 21 -1.50 -8.85 2.45
C PHE A 21 -0.85 -8.03 3.57
N LEU A 22 -1.26 -6.76 3.74
CA LEU A 22 -0.73 -5.92 4.81
C LEU A 22 -1.09 -6.44 6.20
N ASP A 23 -2.29 -6.99 6.41
CA ASP A 23 -2.63 -7.64 7.68
C ASP A 23 -1.63 -8.76 8.00
N LEU A 24 -1.39 -9.66 7.03
CA LEU A 24 -0.45 -10.77 7.18
C LEU A 24 0.96 -10.29 7.48
N PHE A 25 1.43 -9.32 6.70
CA PHE A 25 2.78 -8.79 6.83
C PHE A 25 2.98 -8.06 8.16
N MET A 26 2.02 -7.25 8.60
CA MET A 26 2.10 -6.53 9.88
C MET A 26 2.03 -7.48 11.08
N VAL A 27 1.20 -8.53 11.03
CA VAL A 27 1.18 -9.57 12.06
C VAL A 27 2.53 -10.29 12.11
N TRP A 28 3.09 -10.66 10.96
CA TRP A 28 4.42 -11.28 10.91
C TRP A 28 5.50 -10.36 11.50
N CYS A 29 5.49 -9.06 11.17
CA CYS A 29 6.43 -8.09 11.74
C CYS A 29 6.30 -7.97 13.28
N ALA A 30 5.12 -8.20 13.84
CA ALA A 30 4.92 -8.21 15.29
C ALA A 30 5.38 -9.51 15.96
N LEU A 31 5.48 -10.61 15.20
CA LEU A 31 5.90 -11.93 15.69
C LEU A 31 7.40 -12.18 15.53
N ALA A 32 8.03 -11.59 14.51
CA ALA A 32 9.44 -11.76 14.24
C ALA A 32 10.30 -11.02 15.27
N ASP A 33 11.31 -11.70 15.83
CA ASP A 33 12.30 -11.04 16.69
C ASP A 33 13.05 -9.96 15.89
N ALA A 34 12.99 -8.73 16.38
CA ALA A 34 13.61 -7.57 15.76
C ALA A 34 14.57 -6.91 16.77
N PRO A 35 15.89 -7.18 16.68
CA PRO A 35 16.89 -6.51 17.50
C PRO A 35 16.80 -4.98 17.36
N GLU A 36 17.21 -4.26 18.40
CA GLU A 36 17.38 -2.82 18.31
C GLU A 36 18.39 -2.49 17.19
N MET A 37 18.07 -1.46 16.41
CA MET A 37 18.92 -0.99 15.33
C MET A 37 19.36 0.45 15.61
N SER A 38 20.65 0.70 15.46
CA SER A 38 21.21 2.04 15.38
C SER A 38 20.77 2.76 14.11
N SER A 39 20.98 4.08 14.08
CA SER A 39 20.70 4.90 12.89
C SER A 39 21.45 4.42 11.64
N ASP A 40 22.67 3.92 11.80
CA ASP A 40 23.49 3.40 10.69
C ASP A 40 22.96 2.06 10.19
N GLU A 41 22.53 1.17 11.08
CA GLU A 41 21.88 -0.10 10.71
C GLU A 41 20.54 0.14 10.00
N LEU A 42 19.75 1.13 10.47
CA LEU A 42 18.53 1.55 9.77
C LEU A 42 18.84 2.06 8.36
N LEU A 43 19.93 2.81 8.18
CA LEU A 43 20.37 3.26 6.85
C LEU A 43 20.75 2.06 5.97
N CYS A 44 21.44 1.06 6.52
CA CYS A 44 21.79 -0.16 5.81
C CYS A 44 20.56 -0.90 5.27
N THR A 45 19.44 -0.94 6.01
CA THR A 45 18.19 -1.57 5.50
C THR A 45 17.68 -0.93 4.21
N ARG A 46 17.95 0.36 3.98
CA ARG A 46 17.52 1.08 2.76
C ARG A 46 18.23 0.58 1.50
N THR A 47 19.35 -0.14 1.63
CA THR A 47 20.05 -0.72 0.49
C THR A 47 19.16 -1.67 -0.30
N ASN A 48 18.46 -2.57 0.40
CA ASN A 48 17.53 -3.49 -0.26
C ASN A 48 16.30 -2.76 -0.82
N TRP A 49 15.79 -1.76 -0.09
CA TRP A 49 14.70 -0.91 -0.59
C TRP A 49 15.07 -0.25 -1.91
N ASN A 50 16.23 0.40 -2.00
CA ASN A 50 16.67 1.07 -3.21
C ASN A 50 16.82 0.10 -4.40
N ARG A 51 17.33 -1.11 -4.16
CA ARG A 51 17.41 -2.16 -5.19
C ARG A 51 16.03 -2.56 -5.70
N VAL A 52 15.07 -2.77 -4.81
CA VAL A 52 13.70 -3.15 -5.19
C VAL A 52 12.97 -2.00 -5.89
N ILE A 53 13.15 -0.77 -5.42
CA ILE A 53 12.55 0.43 -6.02
C ILE A 53 13.02 0.62 -7.46
N LEU A 54 14.33 0.56 -7.69
CA LEU A 54 14.92 0.92 -8.99
C LEU A 54 14.94 -0.25 -9.99
N GLU A 55 15.15 -1.47 -9.52
CA GLU A 55 15.33 -2.64 -10.37
C GLU A 55 14.74 -3.93 -9.79
N GLY A 56 13.72 -3.86 -8.93
CA GLY A 56 13.14 -5.01 -8.23
C GLY A 56 12.62 -6.15 -9.11
N ARG A 57 12.30 -5.87 -10.38
CA ARG A 57 11.84 -6.87 -11.36
C ARG A 57 12.97 -7.47 -12.21
N LYS A 58 14.22 -7.07 -11.99
CA LYS A 58 15.37 -7.56 -12.76
C LYS A 58 15.59 -9.05 -12.48
N PRO A 59 15.61 -9.92 -13.52
CA PRO A 59 15.91 -11.33 -13.34
C PRO A 59 17.26 -11.54 -12.65
N GLY A 60 17.29 -12.42 -11.64
CA GLY A 60 18.50 -12.72 -10.89
C GLY A 60 18.93 -11.65 -9.87
N LEU A 61 18.08 -10.66 -9.57
CA LEU A 61 18.36 -9.68 -8.50
C LEU A 61 18.61 -10.38 -7.15
N THR A 62 19.65 -9.96 -6.45
CA THR A 62 20.00 -10.44 -5.11
C THR A 62 19.91 -9.33 -4.05
N LEU A 63 19.61 -9.74 -2.82
CA LEU A 63 19.50 -8.93 -1.63
C LEU A 63 20.60 -9.30 -0.63
N GLY A 64 20.91 -8.39 0.29
CA GLY A 64 21.88 -8.60 1.39
C GLY A 64 21.22 -8.47 2.76
N ILE A 65 21.95 -8.80 3.83
CA ILE A 65 21.55 -8.48 5.20
C ILE A 65 22.25 -7.18 5.59
N GLY A 66 21.47 -6.13 5.90
CA GLY A 66 22.02 -4.80 6.15
C GLY A 66 22.90 -4.30 5.00
N CYS A 67 24.16 -3.98 5.31
CA CYS A 67 25.15 -3.48 4.34
C CYS A 67 26.05 -4.59 3.75
N GLU A 68 25.79 -5.86 4.07
CA GLU A 68 26.57 -6.98 3.53
C GLU A 68 26.35 -7.19 2.02
N SER A 69 27.29 -7.92 1.41
CA SER A 69 27.24 -8.27 -0.01
C SER A 69 25.94 -8.99 -0.38
N ALA A 70 25.39 -8.65 -1.55
CA ALA A 70 24.15 -9.22 -2.07
C ALA A 70 24.33 -10.68 -2.47
N GLN A 71 23.71 -11.61 -1.76
CA GLN A 71 23.90 -13.04 -1.99
C GLN A 71 22.58 -13.83 -2.03
N PHE A 72 21.48 -13.25 -1.54
CA PHE A 72 20.20 -13.93 -1.43
C PHE A 72 19.29 -13.58 -2.63
N PRO A 73 18.93 -14.52 -3.50
CA PRO A 73 18.02 -14.25 -4.61
C PRO A 73 16.67 -13.70 -4.11
N LEU A 74 16.21 -12.59 -4.69
CA LEU A 74 14.97 -11.92 -4.26
C LEU A 74 13.78 -12.89 -4.24
N ALA A 75 13.64 -13.73 -5.27
CA ALA A 75 12.56 -14.70 -5.36
C ALA A 75 12.58 -15.70 -4.20
N GLN A 76 13.76 -16.15 -3.79
CA GLN A 76 13.89 -17.09 -2.67
C GLN A 76 13.54 -16.41 -1.35
N VAL A 77 14.03 -15.18 -1.11
CA VAL A 77 13.70 -14.38 0.07
C VAL A 77 12.18 -14.17 0.18
N GLY A 78 11.53 -13.83 -0.93
CA GLY A 78 10.07 -13.68 -1.01
C GLY A 78 9.33 -14.97 -0.66
N LYS A 79 9.74 -16.11 -1.24
CA LYS A 79 9.14 -17.42 -0.94
C LYS A 79 9.30 -17.84 0.52
N ASP A 80 10.45 -17.54 1.12
CA ASP A 80 10.70 -17.83 2.53
C ASP A 80 9.80 -16.99 3.44
N LEU A 81 9.67 -15.68 3.17
CA LEU A 81 8.69 -14.82 3.86
C LEU A 81 7.26 -15.35 3.71
N PHE A 82 6.86 -15.72 2.49
CA PHE A 82 5.50 -16.19 2.22
C PHE A 82 5.18 -17.53 2.86
N ARG A 83 6.18 -18.38 3.14
CA ARG A 83 5.98 -19.58 3.95
C ARG A 83 5.48 -19.23 5.36
N ASP A 84 6.00 -18.18 5.96
CA ASP A 84 5.54 -17.70 7.26
C ASP A 84 4.21 -16.98 7.16
N LEU A 85 4.02 -16.11 6.16
CA LEU A 85 2.73 -15.44 5.94
C LEU A 85 1.60 -16.44 5.72
N ARG A 86 1.86 -17.58 5.07
CA ARG A 86 0.88 -18.66 4.89
C ARG A 86 0.39 -19.24 6.23
N ARG A 87 1.27 -19.36 7.23
CA ARG A 87 0.89 -19.84 8.57
C ARG A 87 0.03 -18.82 9.31
N VAL A 88 0.34 -17.53 9.16
CA VAL A 88 -0.50 -16.44 9.68
C VAL A 88 -1.87 -16.46 8.99
N ALA A 89 -1.89 -16.63 7.66
CA ALA A 89 -3.12 -16.69 6.86
C ALA A 89 -4.04 -17.83 7.30
N GLN A 90 -3.49 -19.03 7.51
CA GLN A 90 -4.25 -20.17 8.05
C GLN A 90 -4.90 -19.86 9.39
N THR A 91 -4.20 -19.15 10.27
CA THR A 91 -4.73 -18.77 11.58
C THR A 91 -5.88 -17.77 11.42
N LEU A 92 -5.70 -16.71 10.62
CA LEU A 92 -6.73 -15.70 10.40
C LEU A 92 -7.98 -16.29 9.70
N ASP A 93 -7.78 -17.11 8.68
CA ASP A 93 -8.87 -17.80 7.96
C ASP A 93 -9.62 -18.76 8.89
N SER A 94 -8.94 -19.44 9.81
CA SER A 94 -9.61 -20.35 10.76
C SER A 94 -10.55 -19.63 11.73
N ILE A 95 -10.29 -18.35 12.02
CA ILE A 95 -11.09 -17.53 12.93
C ILE A 95 -12.27 -16.89 12.21
N HIS A 96 -12.03 -16.32 11.02
CA HIS A 96 -13.04 -15.58 10.27
C HIS A 96 -13.89 -16.48 9.36
N GLY A 97 -13.42 -17.70 9.08
CA GLY A 97 -14.00 -18.60 8.10
C GLY A 97 -13.55 -18.28 6.67
N GLY A 98 -13.56 -19.29 5.80
CA GLY A 98 -13.13 -19.16 4.40
C GLY A 98 -11.64 -19.39 4.18
N GLN A 99 -11.12 -18.86 3.07
CA GLN A 99 -9.73 -19.05 2.62
C GLN A 99 -9.14 -17.77 1.99
N ALA A 100 -9.68 -16.60 2.35
CA ALA A 100 -9.37 -15.36 1.66
C ALA A 100 -7.92 -14.93 1.87
N TYR A 101 -7.36 -15.08 3.08
CA TYR A 101 -5.97 -14.75 3.34
C TYR A 101 -5.02 -15.73 2.65
N GLN A 102 -5.36 -17.02 2.65
CA GLN A 102 -4.61 -18.04 1.94
C GLN A 102 -4.58 -17.76 0.42
N GLN A 103 -5.71 -17.46 -0.20
CA GLN A 103 -5.75 -17.13 -1.63
C GLN A 103 -4.82 -15.95 -1.98
N VAL A 104 -4.81 -14.90 -1.16
CA VAL A 104 -3.88 -13.77 -1.33
C VAL A 104 -2.42 -14.20 -1.26
N CYS A 105 -2.06 -15.13 -0.36
CA CYS A 105 -0.71 -15.69 -0.33
C CYS A 105 -0.36 -16.40 -1.66
N ASP A 106 -1.27 -17.22 -2.18
CA ASP A 106 -1.01 -18.01 -3.40
C ASP A 106 -0.87 -17.11 -4.63
N GLU A 107 -1.72 -16.08 -4.74
CA GLU A 107 -1.70 -15.10 -5.84
C GLU A 107 -0.42 -14.26 -5.82
N LEU A 108 -0.02 -13.72 -4.66
CA LEU A 108 1.14 -12.84 -4.57
C LEU A 108 2.46 -13.61 -4.58
N LEU A 109 2.47 -14.88 -4.15
CA LEU A 109 3.65 -15.74 -4.25
C LEU A 109 4.10 -15.93 -5.71
N ALA A 110 3.14 -16.02 -6.64
CA ALA A 110 3.41 -16.18 -8.06
C ALA A 110 4.25 -15.02 -8.65
N CYS A 111 4.12 -13.81 -8.09
CA CYS A 111 4.90 -12.63 -8.53
C CYS A 111 6.41 -12.79 -8.35
N PHE A 112 6.87 -13.66 -7.45
CA PHE A 112 8.30 -13.94 -7.27
C PHE A 112 8.88 -14.86 -8.34
N ASP A 113 8.04 -15.71 -8.94
CA ASP A 113 8.42 -16.56 -10.08
C ASP A 113 8.19 -15.84 -11.41
N ASP A 114 7.16 -15.01 -11.50
CA ASP A 114 6.84 -14.18 -12.66
C ASP A 114 6.66 -12.70 -12.26
N PRO A 115 7.72 -11.88 -12.40
CA PRO A 115 7.66 -10.44 -12.12
C PRO A 115 6.66 -9.68 -13.01
N GLU A 116 6.19 -10.25 -14.13
CA GLU A 116 5.23 -9.62 -15.02
C GLU A 116 3.80 -9.57 -14.44
N LEU A 117 3.55 -10.32 -13.36
CA LEU A 117 2.29 -10.26 -12.61
C LEU A 117 2.20 -9.06 -11.67
N THR A 118 3.34 -8.45 -11.33
CA THR A 118 3.39 -7.29 -10.44
C THR A 118 2.69 -6.07 -11.04
N PHE A 119 2.18 -5.19 -10.17
CA PHE A 119 1.51 -3.96 -10.63
C PHE A 119 2.42 -3.07 -11.47
N SER A 120 3.70 -2.95 -11.11
CA SER A 120 4.65 -2.13 -11.84
C SER A 120 4.93 -2.67 -13.26
N ALA A 121 4.98 -3.99 -13.47
CA ALA A 121 5.10 -4.56 -14.81
C ALA A 121 3.84 -4.33 -15.66
N ARG A 122 2.66 -4.57 -15.07
CA ARG A 122 1.36 -4.40 -15.73
C ARG A 122 1.13 -2.95 -16.14
N ILE A 123 1.38 -1.99 -15.25
CA ILE A 123 1.16 -0.58 -15.55
C ILE A 123 2.23 -0.01 -16.49
N LEU A 124 3.48 -0.50 -16.40
CA LEU A 124 4.53 -0.07 -17.32
C LEU A 124 4.21 -0.45 -18.77
N ARG A 125 3.62 -1.63 -19.02
CA ARG A 125 3.14 -2.00 -20.37
C ARG A 125 2.15 -0.96 -20.91
N SER A 126 1.13 -0.63 -20.12
CA SER A 126 0.15 0.40 -20.48
C SER A 126 0.81 1.75 -20.77
N MET A 127 1.77 2.16 -19.93
CA MET A 127 2.48 3.43 -20.09
C MET A 127 3.43 3.45 -21.29
N ILE A 128 4.00 2.31 -21.69
CA ILE A 128 4.82 2.20 -22.92
C ILE A 128 3.93 2.34 -24.15
N GLU A 129 2.74 1.75 -24.13
CA GLU A 129 1.82 1.73 -25.27
C GLU A 129 1.07 3.06 -25.45
N GLU A 130 0.58 3.66 -24.37
CA GLU A 130 -0.32 4.82 -24.41
C GLU A 130 0.31 6.11 -23.83
N GLY A 131 1.49 6.01 -23.23
CA GLY A 131 2.06 7.08 -22.40
C GLY A 131 1.35 7.22 -21.05
N ILE A 132 2.00 7.89 -20.10
CA ILE A 132 1.45 8.13 -18.76
C ILE A 132 0.11 8.88 -18.84
N GLY A 133 0.04 9.93 -19.66
CA GLY A 133 -1.18 10.73 -19.83
C GLY A 133 -2.33 9.96 -20.47
N GLY A 134 -2.04 9.10 -21.45
CA GLY A 134 -3.03 8.26 -22.12
C GLY A 134 -3.63 7.23 -21.17
N THR A 135 -2.75 6.44 -20.53
CA THR A 135 -3.15 5.45 -19.51
C THR A 135 -3.96 6.10 -18.38
N GLY A 136 -3.48 7.23 -17.85
CA GLY A 136 -4.16 7.93 -16.75
C GLY A 136 -5.55 8.43 -17.13
N ARG A 137 -5.70 9.01 -18.33
CA ARG A 137 -6.99 9.49 -18.83
C ARG A 137 -7.97 8.34 -19.06
N ALA A 138 -7.51 7.25 -19.68
CA ALA A 138 -8.34 6.09 -19.95
C ALA A 138 -8.90 5.46 -18.66
N LEU A 139 -8.03 5.28 -17.65
CA LEU A 139 -8.43 4.79 -16.33
C LEU A 139 -9.38 5.75 -15.62
N ALA A 140 -9.09 7.07 -15.65
CA ALA A 140 -9.94 8.07 -15.01
C ALA A 140 -11.35 8.12 -15.62
N ASP A 141 -11.48 8.10 -16.95
CA ASP A 141 -12.77 8.12 -17.63
C ASP A 141 -13.57 6.85 -17.33
N ARG A 142 -12.90 5.68 -17.30
CA ARG A 142 -13.51 4.40 -16.91
C ARG A 142 -14.04 4.44 -15.48
N TYR A 143 -13.19 4.78 -14.51
CA TYR A 143 -13.57 4.75 -13.09
C TYR A 143 -14.58 5.84 -12.74
N ARG A 144 -14.52 7.01 -13.38
CA ARG A 144 -15.57 8.03 -13.27
C ARG A 144 -16.93 7.49 -13.69
N THR A 145 -17.00 6.75 -14.79
CA THR A 145 -18.25 6.20 -15.29
C THR A 145 -18.79 5.17 -14.31
N GLN A 146 -17.94 4.20 -13.92
CA GLN A 146 -18.28 3.18 -12.95
C GLN A 146 -18.81 3.77 -11.62
N LEU A 147 -18.05 4.66 -10.98
CA LEU A 147 -18.40 5.22 -9.68
C LEU A 147 -19.64 6.12 -9.68
N ARG A 148 -20.07 6.63 -10.84
CA ARG A 148 -21.31 7.41 -10.97
C ARG A 148 -22.55 6.55 -11.12
N GLU A 149 -22.39 5.32 -11.60
CA GLU A 149 -23.48 4.39 -11.88
C GLU A 149 -23.72 3.42 -10.72
N GLU A 150 -22.71 3.18 -9.89
CA GLU A 150 -22.83 2.35 -8.69
C GLU A 150 -23.70 3.04 -7.61
N PRO A 151 -24.75 2.37 -7.08
CA PRO A 151 -25.54 2.91 -5.99
C PRO A 151 -24.76 2.89 -4.67
N LEU A 152 -25.09 3.79 -3.75
CA LEU A 152 -24.49 3.79 -2.42
C LEU A 152 -24.97 2.58 -1.60
N GLU A 153 -24.04 1.92 -0.89
CA GLU A 153 -24.33 0.70 -0.13
C GLU A 153 -24.42 0.91 1.39
N ILE A 154 -23.58 1.79 1.95
CA ILE A 154 -23.49 2.01 3.42
C ILE A 154 -23.98 3.41 3.78
N LEU A 155 -23.41 4.45 3.16
CA LEU A 155 -23.80 5.84 3.38
C LEU A 155 -24.94 6.22 2.44
N SER A 156 -25.82 7.12 2.87
CA SER A 156 -26.84 7.74 2.04
C SER A 156 -26.43 9.14 1.59
N GLU A 157 -27.15 9.72 0.63
CA GLU A 157 -26.96 11.12 0.23
C GLU A 157 -27.20 12.08 1.41
N ASP A 158 -28.18 11.77 2.27
CA ASP A 158 -28.48 12.56 3.47
C ASP A 158 -27.31 12.57 4.47
N ASP A 159 -26.58 11.46 4.61
CA ASP A 159 -25.39 11.40 5.47
C ASP A 159 -24.29 12.34 4.95
N PHE A 160 -24.07 12.40 3.64
CA PHE A 160 -23.11 13.33 3.03
C PHE A 160 -23.54 14.79 3.21
N ILE A 161 -24.83 15.09 3.06
CA ILE A 161 -25.38 16.44 3.26
C ILE A 161 -25.22 16.87 4.73
N ALA A 162 -25.56 15.99 5.66
CA ALA A 162 -25.42 16.26 7.09
C ALA A 162 -23.95 16.51 7.47
N GLU A 163 -23.01 15.70 6.98
CA GLU A 163 -21.59 15.86 7.28
C GLU A 163 -20.98 17.10 6.59
N ARG A 164 -21.47 17.47 5.39
CA ARG A 164 -21.13 18.76 4.76
C ARG A 164 -21.50 19.93 5.68
N ASP A 165 -22.74 19.96 6.17
CA ASP A 165 -23.22 21.09 6.98
C ASP A 165 -22.51 21.13 8.35
N ALA A 166 -22.32 19.96 8.97
CA ALA A 166 -21.60 19.84 10.23
C ALA A 166 -20.12 20.25 10.10
N SER A 167 -19.43 19.85 9.03
CA SER A 167 -18.01 20.21 8.82
C SER A 167 -17.83 21.71 8.60
N VAL A 168 -18.71 22.37 7.83
CA VAL A 168 -18.70 23.83 7.66
C VAL A 168 -18.98 24.56 8.99
N ALA A 169 -19.92 24.06 9.81
CA ALA A 169 -20.17 24.64 11.12
C ALA A 169 -18.96 24.51 12.06
N ARG A 170 -18.27 23.36 12.05
CA ARG A 170 -17.04 23.16 12.82
C ARG A 170 -15.92 24.10 12.36
N GLN A 171 -15.75 24.29 11.05
CA GLN A 171 -14.78 25.24 10.51
C GLN A 171 -15.06 26.67 11.00
N LYS A 172 -16.29 27.16 10.85
CA LYS A 172 -16.68 28.52 11.31
C LYS A 172 -16.47 28.72 12.81
N LYS A 173 -16.70 27.67 13.59
CA LYS A 173 -16.47 27.72 15.04
C LYS A 173 -14.98 27.93 15.34
N VAL A 174 -14.10 27.17 14.70
CA VAL A 174 -12.64 27.34 14.85
C VAL A 174 -12.22 28.74 14.42
N GLU A 175 -12.66 29.21 13.24
CA GLU A 175 -12.34 30.55 12.73
C GLU A 175 -12.84 31.68 13.65
N ALA A 176 -13.95 31.48 14.38
CA ALA A 176 -14.48 32.47 15.33
C ALA A 176 -13.82 32.41 16.71
N GLU A 177 -13.24 31.26 17.08
CA GLU A 177 -12.53 31.04 18.34
C GLU A 177 -11.06 31.46 18.29
N ASP A 178 -10.52 31.70 17.09
CA ASP A 178 -9.16 32.24 16.90
C ASP A 178 -9.04 33.63 17.55
N SER A 179 -8.25 33.67 18.64
CA SER A 179 -8.06 34.87 19.46
C SER A 179 -6.80 35.67 19.10
N GLU A 180 -5.93 35.12 18.27
CA GLU A 180 -4.64 35.71 17.89
C GLU A 180 -4.43 35.64 16.38
N PRO A 181 -3.67 36.58 15.78
CA PRO A 181 -3.34 36.50 14.36
C PRO A 181 -2.49 35.27 14.07
N PHE A 182 -2.59 34.75 12.84
CA PHE A 182 -1.90 33.54 12.41
C PHE A 182 -0.38 33.58 12.66
N GLU A 183 0.25 34.74 12.50
CA GLU A 183 1.68 34.92 12.75
C GLU A 183 2.07 34.65 14.21
N ALA A 184 1.22 35.04 15.17
CA ALA A 184 1.44 34.81 16.59
C ALA A 184 1.24 33.33 16.95
N LEU A 185 0.21 32.71 16.38
CA LEU A 185 -0.03 31.27 16.52
C LEU A 185 1.17 30.48 15.97
N LEU A 186 1.66 30.83 14.78
CA LEU A 186 2.81 30.18 14.15
C LEU A 186 4.06 30.31 15.01
N ALA A 187 4.36 31.50 15.56
CA ALA A 187 5.52 31.71 16.42
C ALA A 187 5.49 30.85 17.70
N ARG A 188 4.32 30.42 18.16
CA ARG A 188 4.15 29.56 19.35
C ARG A 188 4.29 28.07 19.04
N HIS A 189 4.01 27.64 17.82
CA HIS A 189 3.95 26.22 17.43
C HIS A 189 4.99 25.81 16.39
N ALA A 190 5.84 26.73 15.93
CA ALA A 190 7.00 26.48 15.08
C ALA A 190 8.26 26.18 15.92
#